data_AF-A0A6P2FYW6-F1
#
_entry.id   AF-A0A6P2FYW6-F1
#
_cell.length_a   1.000
_cell.length_b   1.000
_cell.length_c   1.000
_cell.angle_alpha   90.00
_cell.angle_beta   90.00
_cell.angle_gamma   90.00
#
_symmetry.space_group_name_H-M   'P 1'
#
loop_
_entity.id
_entity.type
_entity.pdbx_description
1 polymer ?
#
loop_
_entity_poly.entity_id
_entity_poly.type
_entity_poly.pdbx_seq_one_letter_code
_entity_poly.pdbx_strand_id
1 'polypeptide(L)'
;MSKTNTKTIAPAAKKAKPEAKAAAKAPPVKKPVAPGTAKKRVSKPRVPSQKQLLERQERRESREAERAQRNAERLLQKEQDKKDRQAAREQRKKERAAAKLAERLARKEAKAAKKLARKLGRPGVPTIKKDMELDHADLLKPWSERPLTGLDVDTLCKRFDLNSSEFGAALGLQNRFAFAKMLRSSKVIAFDVEMLCRLYDEVPTPAPWRRYEADEVFRVMYGPLIEQISMPGDEDDRNYVELQFSKRYTSAFDRSSSTAYRWMEKTEGSGARLVIELLLRKLMSMPNPREALERVSTIVHRVRGGDFETRAPAPVPGAPRSKRGRASSRSAARRDSVMPLAIRPLTL
;
A
#
# COMPACT_ATOMS: atom_id res chain seq x y z
N MET A 1 -42.15 8.61 -15.30
CA MET A 1 -43.01 8.49 -14.10
C MET A 1 -42.33 7.43 -13.23
N SER A 2 -41.87 7.62 -12.01
CA SER A 2 -42.31 8.42 -10.86
C SER A 2 -41.13 9.13 -10.16
N LYS A 3 -41.45 10.25 -9.51
CA LYS A 3 -40.61 11.06 -8.61
C LYS A 3 -40.85 10.59 -7.16
N THR A 4 -39.85 10.78 -6.28
CA THR A 4 -39.89 11.48 -4.96
C THR A 4 -38.70 10.99 -4.10
N ASN A 5 -37.69 11.82 -3.78
CA ASN A 5 -37.58 12.88 -2.76
C ASN A 5 -37.42 12.40 -1.30
N THR A 6 -36.26 12.75 -0.71
CA THR A 6 -36.00 13.32 0.65
C THR A 6 -36.57 12.59 1.89
N LYS A 7 -35.99 12.56 3.09
CA LYS A 7 -35.15 13.52 3.81
C LYS A 7 -34.67 12.84 5.11
N THR A 8 -33.54 13.35 5.61
CA THR A 8 -32.97 13.29 6.95
C THR A 8 -34.00 13.35 8.09
N ILE A 9 -33.76 12.63 9.21
CA ILE A 9 -33.93 13.10 10.60
C ILE A 9 -33.01 12.25 11.50
N ALA A 10 -32.14 12.91 12.25
CA ALA A 10 -31.42 12.38 13.40
C ALA A 10 -32.20 12.73 14.67
N PRO A 11 -32.22 11.88 15.71
CA PRO A 11 -32.53 12.33 17.05
C PRO A 11 -31.27 12.56 17.88
N ALA A 12 -31.31 13.67 18.60
CA ALA A 12 -30.28 14.21 19.45
C ALA A 12 -30.16 13.50 20.80
N ALA A 13 -28.98 13.69 21.40
CA ALA A 13 -28.71 13.91 22.81
C ALA A 13 -29.24 12.90 23.85
N LYS A 14 -28.30 12.27 24.57
CA LYS A 14 -28.26 12.35 26.04
C LYS A 14 -26.82 12.18 26.55
N LYS A 15 -26.30 13.28 27.08
CA LYS A 15 -25.11 13.31 27.93
C LYS A 15 -25.41 12.53 29.20
N ALA A 16 -24.58 11.56 29.56
CA ALA A 16 -24.50 11.05 30.92
C ALA A 16 -23.03 11.11 31.36
N LYS A 17 -22.75 12.04 32.30
CA LYS A 17 -21.51 12.08 33.08
C LYS A 17 -21.52 10.86 34.03
N PRO A 18 -20.41 10.12 34.18
CA PRO A 18 -20.17 9.38 35.40
C PRO A 18 -19.38 10.24 36.39
N GLU A 19 -19.89 10.23 37.61
CA GLU A 19 -19.47 10.97 38.78
C GLU A 19 -18.02 10.71 39.19
N ALA A 20 -17.41 11.76 39.71
CA ALA A 20 -16.15 11.69 40.43
C ALA A 20 -16.33 10.87 41.71
N LYS A 21 -15.69 9.69 41.77
CA LYS A 21 -15.50 8.96 43.03
C LYS A 21 -14.45 9.68 43.87
N ALA A 22 -14.90 10.50 44.81
CA ALA A 22 -14.09 10.96 45.92
C ALA A 22 -13.81 9.77 46.85
N ALA A 23 -12.53 9.38 46.96
CA ALA A 23 -12.09 8.40 47.94
C ALA A 23 -12.17 9.04 49.34
N ALA A 24 -13.16 8.62 50.12
CA ALA A 24 -13.27 8.90 51.54
C ALA A 24 -12.06 8.29 52.27
N LYS A 25 -11.19 9.14 52.82
CA LYS A 25 -10.16 8.71 53.78
C LYS A 25 -10.83 8.53 55.13
N ALA A 26 -10.81 7.30 55.62
CA ALA A 26 -11.26 6.89 56.94
C ALA A 26 -10.57 7.71 58.06
N PRO A 27 -11.28 8.05 59.15
CA PRO A 27 -10.65 8.62 60.34
C PRO A 27 -9.83 7.52 61.06
N PRO A 28 -8.63 7.82 61.60
CA PRO A 28 -7.88 6.82 62.34
C PRO A 28 -8.57 6.45 63.65
N VAL A 29 -8.72 5.14 63.77
CA VAL A 29 -9.18 4.30 64.88
C VAL A 29 -8.49 4.69 66.20
N LYS A 30 -9.31 4.98 67.23
CA LYS A 30 -8.90 5.01 68.63
C LYS A 30 -8.56 3.57 69.09
N LYS A 31 -7.37 3.36 69.65
CA LYS A 31 -6.99 2.12 70.33
C LYS A 31 -7.00 2.29 71.86
N PRO A 32 -7.14 1.18 72.61
CA PRO A 32 -7.87 1.14 73.88
C PRO A 32 -6.99 1.43 75.10
N VAL A 33 -7.68 1.90 76.13
CA VAL A 33 -7.19 2.10 77.49
C VAL A 33 -6.99 0.73 78.15
N ALA A 34 -5.81 0.50 78.73
CA ALA A 34 -5.56 -0.57 79.69
C ALA A 34 -5.35 0.04 81.10
N PRO A 35 -5.83 -0.61 82.18
CA PRO A 35 -5.87 -0.04 83.51
C PRO A 35 -4.54 -0.31 84.24
N GLY A 36 -3.78 0.75 84.49
CA GLY A 36 -2.58 0.72 85.34
C GLY A 36 -2.82 1.52 86.60
N THR A 37 -2.98 0.82 87.72
CA THR A 37 -3.05 1.35 89.08
C THR A 37 -1.81 2.19 89.40
N ALA A 38 -1.97 3.51 89.55
CA ALA A 38 -0.90 4.38 90.02
C ALA A 38 -1.41 5.28 91.16
N LYS A 39 -0.81 5.06 92.34
CA LYS A 39 -1.06 5.73 93.61
C LYS A 39 -1.09 7.26 93.46
N LYS A 40 -2.19 7.86 93.89
CA LYS A 40 -2.42 9.31 93.96
C LYS A 40 -1.51 9.91 95.03
N ARG A 41 -0.32 10.39 94.65
CA ARG A 41 0.45 11.35 95.45
C ARG A 41 -0.04 12.75 95.10
N VAL A 42 -0.72 13.40 96.05
CA VAL A 42 -1.06 14.82 96.02
C VAL A 42 0.26 15.60 96.02
N SER A 43 0.67 16.08 94.85
CA SER A 43 1.76 17.05 94.74
C SER A 43 1.16 18.44 94.59
N LYS A 44 1.63 19.36 95.43
CA LYS A 44 1.19 20.76 95.51
C LYS A 44 1.39 21.46 94.16
N PRO A 45 0.49 22.38 93.74
CA PRO A 45 0.68 23.14 92.51
C PRO A 45 1.90 24.04 92.66
N ARG A 46 3.00 23.71 91.98
CA ARG A 46 4.17 24.57 91.89
C ARG A 46 3.83 25.66 90.89
N VAL A 47 3.45 26.83 91.38
CA VAL A 47 3.24 28.04 90.56
C VAL A 47 4.54 28.28 89.77
N PRO A 48 4.51 28.27 88.43
CA PRO A 48 5.69 28.56 87.62
C PRO A 48 6.17 29.97 87.96
N SER A 49 7.47 30.12 88.22
CA SER A 49 8.03 31.45 88.46
C SER A 49 7.87 32.31 87.20
N GLN A 50 7.76 33.63 87.37
CA GLN A 50 7.53 34.60 86.29
C GLN A 50 8.53 34.43 85.12
N LYS A 51 9.77 34.01 85.41
CA LYS A 51 10.81 33.68 84.42
C LYS A 51 10.45 32.46 83.54
N GLN A 52 9.80 31.44 84.08
CA GLN A 52 9.37 30.25 83.33
C GLN A 52 8.19 30.53 82.40
N LEU A 53 7.37 31.54 82.70
CA LEU A 53 6.28 31.97 81.82
C LEU A 53 6.81 32.76 80.61
N LEU A 54 7.79 33.64 80.83
CA LEU A 54 8.45 34.40 79.76
C LEU A 54 9.22 33.48 78.80
N GLU A 55 10.02 32.53 79.32
CA GLU A 55 10.75 31.57 78.47
C GLU A 55 9.78 30.68 77.66
N ARG A 56 8.59 30.41 78.20
CA ARG A 56 7.54 29.64 77.49
C ARG A 56 6.83 30.48 76.43
N GLN A 57 6.73 31.80 76.60
CA GLN A 57 6.23 32.73 75.59
C GLN A 57 7.23 32.88 74.45
N GLU A 58 8.51 33.08 74.74
CA GLU A 58 9.58 33.14 73.73
C GLU A 58 9.69 31.84 72.91
N ARG A 59 9.56 30.67 73.57
CA ARG A 59 9.49 29.37 72.88
C ARG A 59 8.22 29.19 72.04
N ARG A 60 7.12 29.89 72.33
CA ARG A 60 5.91 29.87 71.50
C ARG A 60 6.05 30.78 70.29
N GLU A 61 6.56 31.99 70.51
CA GLU A 61 6.79 33.00 69.46
C GLU A 61 7.83 32.51 68.45
N SER A 62 8.95 31.93 68.90
CA SER A 62 9.95 31.31 68.02
C SER A 62 9.36 30.14 67.20
N ARG A 63 8.53 29.29 67.80
CA ARG A 63 7.86 28.18 67.08
C ARG A 63 6.80 28.69 66.10
N GLU A 64 6.13 29.79 66.40
CA GLU A 64 5.18 30.43 65.49
C GLU A 64 5.89 31.11 64.32
N ALA A 65 7.01 31.78 64.57
CA ALA A 65 7.88 32.33 63.54
C ALA A 65 8.44 31.25 62.62
N GLU A 66 8.92 30.12 63.17
CA GLU A 66 9.41 28.98 62.38
C GLU A 66 8.30 28.34 61.53
N ARG A 67 7.07 28.24 62.07
CA ARG A 67 5.90 27.76 61.31
C ARG A 67 5.50 28.75 60.21
N ALA A 68 5.59 30.05 60.46
CA ALA A 68 5.31 31.08 59.46
C ALA A 68 6.33 31.03 58.31
N GLN A 69 7.63 30.87 58.61
CA GLN A 69 8.68 30.70 57.60
C GLN A 69 8.47 29.44 56.75
N ARG A 70 8.23 28.28 57.37
CA ARG A 70 7.94 27.03 56.64
C ARG A 70 6.68 27.12 55.77
N ASN A 71 5.65 27.87 56.22
CA ASN A 71 4.46 28.10 55.42
C ASN A 71 4.72 29.03 54.24
N ALA A 72 5.54 30.06 54.42
CA ALA A 72 5.95 30.97 53.34
C ALA A 72 6.76 30.24 52.26
N GLU A 73 7.74 29.41 52.65
CA GLU A 73 8.52 28.58 51.72
C GLU A 73 7.63 27.60 50.92
N ARG A 74 6.68 26.95 51.59
CA ARG A 74 5.70 26.06 50.92
C ARG A 74 4.80 26.79 49.93
N LEU A 75 4.47 28.06 50.19
CA LEU A 75 3.68 28.86 49.25
C LEU A 75 4.49 29.21 48.01
N LEU A 76 5.75 29.64 48.19
CA LEU A 76 6.66 29.91 47.08
C LEU A 76 6.93 28.67 46.22
N GLN A 77 7.14 27.51 46.85
CA GLN A 77 7.35 26.25 46.13
C GLN A 77 6.10 25.85 45.33
N LYS A 78 4.89 26.04 45.89
CA LYS A 78 3.63 25.82 45.17
C LYS A 78 3.44 26.76 43.99
N GLU A 79 3.93 27.99 44.06
CA GLU A 79 3.86 28.94 42.95
C GLU A 79 4.83 28.59 41.83
N GLN A 80 6.06 28.16 42.16
CA GLN A 80 7.02 27.64 41.20
C GLN A 80 6.48 26.39 40.49
N ASP A 81 5.96 25.41 41.24
CA ASP A 81 5.33 24.21 40.67
C ASP A 81 4.16 24.54 39.73
N LYS A 82 3.39 25.59 40.03
CA LYS A 82 2.29 26.05 39.15
C LYS A 82 2.83 26.64 37.86
N LYS A 83 3.88 27.47 37.92
CA LYS A 83 4.53 28.06 36.74
C LYS A 83 5.14 26.98 35.85
N ASP A 84 5.84 26.00 36.42
CA ASP A 84 6.44 24.90 35.67
C ASP A 84 5.38 24.02 35.00
N ARG A 85 4.28 23.74 35.71
CA ARG A 85 3.13 23.01 35.12
C ARG A 85 2.47 23.79 33.99
N GLN A 86 2.41 25.11 34.06
CA GLN A 86 1.87 25.94 32.98
C GLN A 86 2.83 25.93 31.77
N ALA A 87 4.13 26.12 31.99
CA ALA A 87 5.14 26.05 30.94
C ALA A 87 5.14 24.69 30.23
N ALA A 88 5.09 23.58 30.98
CA ALA A 88 5.02 22.23 30.40
C ALA A 88 3.72 22.00 29.59
N ARG A 89 2.60 22.59 30.00
CA ARG A 89 1.33 22.53 29.24
C ARG A 89 1.42 23.32 27.94
N GLU A 90 2.09 24.47 27.95
CA GLU A 90 2.29 25.27 26.74
C GLU A 90 3.24 24.60 25.76
N GLN A 91 4.35 24.03 26.23
CA GLN A 91 5.26 23.23 25.41
C GLN A 91 4.52 22.06 24.75
N ARG A 92 3.76 21.27 25.52
CA ARG A 92 2.93 20.18 24.97
C ARG A 92 1.90 20.66 23.96
N LYS A 93 1.31 21.85 24.16
CA LYS A 93 0.38 22.43 23.17
C LYS A 93 1.11 22.81 21.87
N LYS A 94 2.29 23.43 21.97
CA LYS A 94 3.13 23.80 20.83
C LYS A 94 3.58 22.56 20.05
N GLU A 95 4.05 21.52 20.74
CA GLU A 95 4.44 20.24 20.13
C GLU A 95 3.26 19.58 19.41
N ARG A 96 2.08 19.53 20.04
CA ARG A 96 0.86 18.98 19.40
C ARG A 96 0.43 19.80 18.18
N ALA A 97 0.57 21.12 18.22
CA ALA A 97 0.28 21.97 17.08
C ALA A 97 1.28 21.74 15.93
N ALA A 98 2.58 21.65 16.25
CA ALA A 98 3.63 21.33 15.29
C ALA A 98 3.43 19.94 14.66
N ALA A 99 3.13 18.91 15.46
CA ALA A 99 2.85 17.57 14.98
C ALA A 99 1.63 17.54 14.04
N LYS A 100 0.55 18.27 14.36
CA LYS A 100 -0.63 18.40 13.49
C LYS A 100 -0.31 19.11 12.16
N LEU A 101 0.58 20.10 12.18
CA LEU A 101 1.02 20.79 10.96
C LEU A 101 1.89 19.87 10.09
N ALA A 102 2.82 19.13 10.69
CA ALA A 102 3.64 18.13 9.99
C ALA A 102 2.77 17.04 9.34
N GLU A 103 1.78 16.51 10.07
CA GLU A 103 0.83 15.52 9.54
C GLU A 103 0.02 16.08 8.36
N ARG A 104 -0.41 17.35 8.44
CA ARG A 104 -1.13 18.03 7.35
C ARG A 104 -0.24 18.23 6.11
N LEU A 105 1.03 18.58 6.28
CA LEU A 105 1.98 18.73 5.18
C LEU A 105 2.27 17.38 4.53
N ALA A 106 2.60 16.35 5.31
CA ALA A 106 2.80 14.98 4.81
C ALA A 106 1.58 14.47 4.04
N ARG A 107 0.35 14.77 4.51
CA ARG A 107 -0.88 14.41 3.79
C ARG A 107 -1.06 15.18 2.49
N LYS A 108 -0.65 16.46 2.42
CA LYS A 108 -0.69 17.25 1.17
C LYS A 108 0.33 16.71 0.17
N GLU A 109 1.56 16.43 0.60
CA GLU A 109 2.61 15.84 -0.23
C GLU A 109 2.21 14.46 -0.76
N ALA A 110 1.69 13.57 0.10
CA ALA A 110 1.20 12.26 -0.33
C ALA A 110 0.04 12.38 -1.35
N LYS A 111 -0.85 13.37 -1.21
CA LYS A 111 -1.90 13.64 -2.20
C LYS A 111 -1.33 14.19 -3.51
N ALA A 112 -0.34 15.07 -3.45
CA ALA A 112 0.33 15.63 -4.63
C ALA A 112 1.09 14.52 -5.39
N ALA A 113 1.86 13.70 -4.68
CA ALA A 113 2.54 12.52 -5.23
C ALA A 113 1.54 11.55 -5.87
N LYS A 114 0.40 11.27 -5.23
CA LYS A 114 -0.66 10.42 -5.81
C LYS A 114 -1.30 11.04 -7.06
N LYS A 115 -1.46 12.36 -7.13
CA LYS A 115 -1.95 13.06 -8.32
C LYS A 115 -0.92 13.01 -9.46
N LEU A 116 0.36 13.21 -9.16
CA LEU A 116 1.45 13.08 -10.12
C LEU A 116 1.56 11.66 -10.65
N ALA A 117 1.53 10.64 -9.79
CA ALA A 117 1.50 9.24 -10.19
C ALA A 117 0.30 8.91 -11.09
N ARG A 118 -0.89 9.48 -10.82
CA ARG A 118 -2.05 9.32 -11.72
C ARG A 118 -1.83 9.95 -13.09
N LYS A 119 -1.09 11.07 -13.18
CA LYS A 119 -0.76 11.73 -14.45
C LYS A 119 0.32 10.96 -15.22
N LEU A 120 1.32 10.43 -14.53
CA LEU A 120 2.43 9.66 -15.09
C LEU A 120 2.03 8.23 -15.50
N GLY A 121 0.82 7.78 -15.17
CA GLY A 121 0.33 6.45 -15.50
C GLY A 121 0.74 5.40 -14.47
N ARG A 122 0.41 4.13 -14.76
CA ARG A 122 0.86 3.03 -13.89
C ARG A 122 2.36 2.82 -14.13
N PRO A 123 3.15 2.56 -13.08
CA PRO A 123 4.59 2.35 -13.23
C PRO A 123 4.83 1.17 -14.18
N GLY A 124 5.82 1.33 -15.08
CA GLY A 124 6.20 0.34 -16.08
C GLY A 124 5.31 0.25 -17.34
N VAL A 125 4.19 0.98 -17.42
CA VAL A 125 3.34 0.94 -18.62
C VAL A 125 3.97 1.76 -19.76
N PRO A 126 4.00 1.23 -21.01
CA PRO A 126 4.48 1.96 -22.17
C PRO A 126 3.84 3.34 -22.31
N THR A 127 4.68 4.36 -22.50
CA THR A 127 4.24 5.75 -22.69
C THR A 127 3.95 6.03 -24.17
N ILE A 128 4.77 5.46 -25.07
CA ILE A 128 4.62 5.59 -26.53
C ILE A 128 3.59 4.57 -27.04
N LYS A 129 2.46 5.09 -27.53
CA LYS A 129 1.32 4.32 -28.01
C LYS A 129 1.35 4.15 -29.53
N LYS A 130 0.50 3.25 -30.01
CA LYS A 130 0.18 3.09 -31.44
C LYS A 130 -0.22 4.45 -32.04
N ASP A 131 0.15 4.68 -33.30
CA ASP A 131 -0.20 5.85 -34.12
C ASP A 131 0.44 7.17 -33.66
N MET A 132 1.28 7.16 -32.62
CA MET A 132 2.14 8.29 -32.27
C MET A 132 3.22 8.45 -33.34
N GLU A 133 3.50 9.69 -33.73
CA GLU A 133 4.59 10.03 -34.65
C GLU A 133 5.90 10.08 -33.85
N LEU A 134 6.95 9.48 -34.41
CA LEU A 134 8.29 9.59 -33.86
C LEU A 134 8.99 10.81 -34.46
N ASP A 135 9.79 11.47 -33.63
CA ASP A 135 10.66 12.54 -34.09
C ASP A 135 11.71 12.00 -35.06
N HIS A 136 12.10 12.82 -36.03
CA HIS A 136 13.08 12.42 -37.04
C HIS A 136 14.42 12.01 -36.42
N ALA A 137 14.84 12.64 -35.32
CA ALA A 137 16.05 12.27 -34.60
C ALA A 137 15.97 10.85 -34.03
N ASP A 138 14.79 10.44 -33.56
CA ASP A 138 14.58 9.08 -33.06
C ASP A 138 14.55 8.07 -34.20
N LEU A 139 13.99 8.39 -35.38
CA LEU A 139 13.96 7.48 -36.54
C LEU A 139 15.36 7.04 -37.01
N LEU A 140 16.37 7.89 -36.80
CA LEU A 140 17.77 7.60 -37.15
C LEU A 140 18.44 6.61 -36.19
N LYS A 141 17.87 6.39 -35.00
CA LYS A 141 18.40 5.42 -34.03
C LYS A 141 18.21 3.98 -34.54
N PRO A 142 19.05 3.03 -34.09
CA PRO A 142 18.87 1.62 -34.43
C PRO A 142 17.56 1.07 -33.86
N TRP A 143 17.03 0.00 -34.47
CA TRP A 143 15.75 -0.63 -34.08
C TRP A 143 15.73 -1.19 -32.65
N SER A 144 16.90 -1.42 -32.06
CA SER A 144 17.07 -1.86 -30.66
C SER A 144 16.74 -0.79 -29.63
N GLU A 145 16.78 0.49 -30.02
CA GLU A 145 16.67 1.65 -29.12
C GLU A 145 15.38 2.44 -29.30
N ARG A 146 14.62 2.16 -30.36
CA ARG A 146 13.38 2.87 -30.69
C ARG A 146 12.23 1.92 -31.01
N PRO A 147 10.97 2.37 -30.88
CA PRO A 147 9.84 1.56 -31.29
C PRO A 147 9.79 1.46 -32.82
N LEU A 148 9.31 0.32 -33.31
CA LEU A 148 9.17 0.11 -34.75
C LEU A 148 8.04 0.97 -35.34
N THR A 149 8.27 1.44 -36.55
CA THR A 149 7.34 2.23 -37.35
C THR A 149 6.94 1.48 -38.61
N GLY A 150 5.96 2.01 -39.34
CA GLY A 150 5.54 1.45 -40.62
C GLY A 150 6.67 1.35 -41.65
N LEU A 151 7.57 2.32 -41.68
CA LEU A 151 8.75 2.30 -42.57
C LEU A 151 9.68 1.13 -42.24
N ASP A 152 9.85 0.81 -40.96
CA ASP A 152 10.68 -0.34 -40.56
C ASP A 152 10.03 -1.66 -41.00
N VAL A 153 8.71 -1.76 -40.92
CA VAL A 153 7.96 -2.91 -41.42
C VAL A 153 8.16 -3.09 -42.94
N ASP A 154 8.26 -2.00 -43.71
CA ASP A 154 8.54 -2.06 -45.15
C ASP A 154 9.97 -2.58 -45.41
N THR A 155 10.96 -2.08 -44.69
CA THR A 155 12.33 -2.59 -44.82
C THR A 155 12.46 -4.04 -44.39
N LEU A 156 11.71 -4.46 -43.38
CA LEU A 156 11.68 -5.84 -42.91
C LEU A 156 10.99 -6.73 -43.95
N CYS A 157 9.86 -6.30 -44.53
CA CYS A 157 9.20 -6.97 -45.66
C CYS A 157 10.17 -7.26 -46.82
N LYS A 158 11.02 -6.28 -47.17
CA LYS A 158 12.05 -6.42 -48.20
C LYS A 158 13.17 -7.40 -47.80
N ARG A 159 13.57 -7.42 -46.52
CA ARG A 159 14.58 -8.38 -46.04
C ARG A 159 14.13 -9.84 -46.11
N PHE A 160 12.81 -10.07 -46.03
CA PHE A 160 12.23 -11.40 -46.12
C PHE A 160 11.91 -11.84 -47.55
N ASP A 161 12.16 -10.99 -48.55
CA ASP A 161 11.77 -11.23 -49.96
C ASP A 161 10.28 -11.59 -50.12
N LEU A 162 9.43 -11.07 -49.23
CA LEU A 162 7.98 -11.30 -49.25
C LEU A 162 7.25 -10.12 -49.87
N ASN A 163 6.16 -10.41 -50.58
CA ASN A 163 5.27 -9.36 -51.06
C ASN A 163 4.56 -8.68 -49.87
N SER A 164 4.22 -7.40 -49.98
CA SER A 164 3.52 -6.66 -48.93
C SER A 164 2.22 -7.36 -48.50
N SER A 165 1.49 -8.00 -49.41
CA SER A 165 0.29 -8.77 -49.05
C SER A 165 0.61 -10.02 -48.23
N GLU A 166 1.67 -10.74 -48.58
CA GLU A 166 2.10 -11.97 -47.89
C GLU A 166 2.62 -11.62 -46.50
N PHE A 167 3.42 -10.56 -46.41
CA PHE A 167 3.95 -10.07 -45.16
C PHE A 167 2.84 -9.53 -44.25
N GLY A 168 1.86 -8.82 -44.80
CA GLY A 168 0.65 -8.40 -44.08
C GLY A 168 -0.14 -9.59 -43.51
N ALA A 169 -0.25 -10.68 -44.28
CA ALA A 169 -0.88 -11.92 -43.82
C ALA A 169 -0.05 -12.62 -42.72
N ALA A 170 1.27 -12.66 -42.85
CA ALA A 170 2.19 -13.20 -41.84
C ALA A 170 2.17 -12.42 -40.51
N LEU A 171 1.81 -11.14 -40.56
CA LEU A 171 1.58 -10.28 -39.40
C LEU A 171 0.14 -10.33 -38.86
N GLY A 172 -0.78 -11.05 -39.52
CA GLY A 172 -2.18 -11.17 -39.10
C GLY A 172 -3.02 -9.91 -39.36
N LEU A 173 -2.61 -9.07 -40.32
CA LEU A 173 -3.30 -7.84 -40.68
C LEU A 173 -4.29 -8.11 -41.83
N GLN A 174 -5.59 -8.10 -41.51
CA GLN A 174 -6.66 -8.45 -42.46
C GLN A 174 -6.88 -7.38 -43.54
N ASN A 175 -6.64 -6.10 -43.23
CA ASN A 175 -6.93 -5.01 -44.16
C ASN A 175 -5.67 -4.59 -44.94
N ARG A 176 -5.60 -5.01 -46.21
CA ARG A 176 -4.51 -4.68 -47.14
C ARG A 176 -4.28 -3.17 -47.32
N PHE A 177 -5.36 -2.37 -47.40
CA PHE A 177 -5.23 -0.92 -47.59
C PHE A 177 -4.69 -0.24 -46.34
N ALA A 178 -5.16 -0.65 -45.17
CA ALA A 178 -4.62 -0.16 -43.90
C ALA A 178 -3.14 -0.52 -43.75
N PHE A 179 -2.75 -1.72 -44.20
CA PHE A 179 -1.35 -2.14 -44.21
C PHE A 179 -0.49 -1.29 -45.14
N ALA A 180 -0.90 -1.11 -46.40
CA ALA A 180 -0.17 -0.27 -47.35
C ALA A 180 -0.02 1.19 -46.86
N LYS A 181 -1.05 1.73 -46.20
CA LYS A 181 -0.99 3.05 -45.55
C LYS A 181 -0.01 3.06 -44.38
N MET A 182 -0.01 2.01 -43.57
CA MET A 182 0.90 1.86 -42.44
C MET A 182 2.36 1.87 -42.91
N LEU A 183 2.70 1.10 -43.94
CA LEU A 183 4.07 0.98 -44.46
C LEU A 183 4.71 2.33 -44.84
N ARG A 184 3.90 3.31 -45.26
CA ARG A 184 4.37 4.65 -45.66
C ARG A 184 4.44 5.65 -44.51
N SER A 185 4.07 5.25 -43.30
CA SER A 185 3.96 6.16 -42.15
C SER A 185 5.15 6.04 -41.19
N SER A 186 5.60 7.19 -40.67
CA SER A 186 6.54 7.30 -39.53
C SER A 186 5.86 7.03 -38.18
N LYS A 187 4.65 6.47 -38.20
CA LYS A 187 3.85 6.21 -37.01
C LYS A 187 4.27 4.90 -36.37
N VAL A 188 4.26 4.90 -35.04
CA VAL A 188 4.54 3.71 -34.23
C VAL A 188 3.46 2.67 -34.46
N ILE A 189 3.88 1.44 -34.79
CA ILE A 189 2.96 0.32 -35.03
C ILE A 189 2.32 -0.17 -33.71
N ALA A 190 1.35 -1.09 -33.81
CA ALA A 190 0.74 -1.68 -32.63
C ALA A 190 1.75 -2.57 -31.87
N PHE A 191 1.66 -2.60 -30.54
CA PHE A 191 2.56 -3.36 -29.66
C PHE A 191 2.71 -4.83 -30.10
N ASP A 192 1.58 -5.52 -30.32
CA ASP A 192 1.58 -6.94 -30.74
C ASP A 192 2.28 -7.15 -32.09
N VAL A 193 2.14 -6.20 -33.03
CA VAL A 193 2.77 -6.29 -34.36
C VAL A 193 4.27 -6.07 -34.24
N GLU A 194 4.70 -5.11 -33.40
CA GLU A 194 6.11 -4.89 -33.11
C GLU A 194 6.77 -6.12 -32.47
N MET A 195 6.11 -6.74 -31.48
CA MET A 195 6.56 -7.99 -30.89
C MET A 195 6.77 -9.06 -31.96
N LEU A 196 5.79 -9.25 -32.84
CA LEU A 196 5.84 -10.25 -33.90
C LEU A 196 6.94 -9.94 -34.94
N CYS A 197 7.11 -8.68 -35.34
CA CYS A 197 8.21 -8.27 -36.22
C CYS A 197 9.59 -8.57 -35.61
N ARG A 198 9.78 -8.27 -34.32
CA ARG A 198 11.05 -8.57 -33.62
C ARG A 198 11.29 -10.08 -33.50
N LEU A 199 10.25 -10.87 -33.29
CA LEU A 199 10.36 -12.34 -33.29
C LEU A 199 10.71 -12.91 -34.67
N TYR A 200 10.22 -12.30 -35.75
CA TYR A 200 10.64 -12.67 -37.09
C TYR A 200 12.09 -12.26 -37.38
N ASP A 201 12.54 -11.11 -36.89
CA ASP A 201 13.94 -10.68 -37.01
C ASP A 201 14.90 -11.65 -36.30
N GLU A 202 14.52 -12.20 -35.13
CA GLU A 202 15.30 -13.22 -34.43
C GLU A 202 15.27 -14.60 -35.11
N VAL A 203 14.10 -15.02 -35.60
CA VAL A 203 13.93 -16.32 -36.27
C VAL A 203 13.16 -16.10 -37.57
N PRO A 204 13.83 -16.13 -38.73
CA PRO A 204 13.23 -15.71 -40.00
C PRO A 204 12.22 -16.69 -40.60
N THR A 205 11.74 -17.68 -39.85
CA THR A 205 10.76 -18.68 -40.32
C THR A 205 9.32 -18.21 -40.14
N PRO A 206 8.38 -18.58 -41.04
CA PRO A 206 6.96 -18.30 -40.84
C PRO A 206 6.42 -19.00 -39.60
N ALA A 207 5.38 -18.44 -38.98
CA ALA A 207 4.69 -19.10 -37.89
C ALA A 207 4.08 -20.45 -38.35
N PRO A 208 4.15 -21.52 -37.53
CA PRO A 208 3.62 -22.81 -37.90
C PRO A 208 2.10 -22.79 -38.06
N TRP A 209 1.56 -23.73 -38.83
CA TRP A 209 0.11 -23.88 -39.06
C TRP A 209 -0.65 -24.35 -37.82
N ARG A 210 0.03 -25.07 -36.91
CA ARG A 210 -0.56 -25.54 -35.64
C ARG A 210 -1.03 -24.35 -34.82
N ARG A 211 -2.29 -24.39 -34.39
CA ARG A 211 -2.88 -23.39 -33.49
C ARG A 211 -2.55 -23.76 -32.06
N TYR A 212 -2.32 -22.74 -31.23
CA TYR A 212 -2.11 -22.90 -29.80
C TYR A 212 -3.05 -21.96 -29.07
N GLU A 213 -3.69 -22.46 -28.01
CA GLU A 213 -4.51 -21.64 -27.12
C GLU A 213 -3.64 -20.88 -26.12
N ALA A 214 -4.07 -19.70 -25.68
CA ALA A 214 -3.29 -18.90 -24.75
C ALA A 214 -3.03 -19.62 -23.41
N ASP A 215 -3.98 -20.40 -22.92
CA ASP A 215 -3.85 -21.26 -21.73
C ASP A 215 -2.82 -22.39 -21.97
N GLU A 216 -2.88 -23.08 -23.11
CA GLU A 216 -1.90 -24.12 -23.46
C GLU A 216 -0.47 -23.57 -23.46
N VAL A 217 -0.24 -22.44 -24.14
CA VAL A 217 1.08 -21.79 -24.19
C VAL A 217 1.51 -21.33 -22.80
N PHE A 218 0.59 -20.77 -22.00
CA PHE A 218 0.88 -20.37 -20.63
C PHE A 218 1.35 -21.55 -19.77
N ARG A 219 0.63 -22.68 -19.82
CA ARG A 219 0.99 -23.89 -19.06
C ARG A 219 2.34 -24.43 -19.47
N VAL A 220 2.66 -24.44 -20.77
CA VAL A 220 3.97 -24.89 -21.24
C VAL A 220 5.10 -23.96 -20.76
N MET A 221 4.90 -22.64 -20.82
CA MET A 221 5.96 -21.68 -20.49
C MET A 221 6.16 -21.45 -18.98
N TYR A 222 5.08 -21.38 -18.21
CA TYR A 222 5.10 -20.98 -16.80
C TYR A 222 4.71 -22.10 -15.85
N GLY A 223 4.07 -23.18 -16.32
CA GLY A 223 3.69 -24.33 -15.50
C GLY A 223 4.84 -24.88 -14.66
N PRO A 224 6.01 -25.19 -15.26
CA PRO A 224 7.16 -25.68 -14.51
C PRO A 224 7.65 -24.71 -13.42
N LEU A 225 7.56 -23.40 -13.66
CA LEU A 225 7.99 -22.38 -12.68
C LEU A 225 6.98 -22.20 -11.55
N ILE A 226 5.69 -22.33 -11.86
CA ILE A 226 4.63 -22.31 -10.85
C ILE A 226 4.89 -23.44 -9.86
N GLU A 227 5.15 -24.66 -10.37
CA GLU A 227 5.42 -25.83 -9.53
C GLU A 227 6.72 -25.68 -8.72
N GLN A 228 7.76 -25.08 -9.29
CA GLN A 228 9.03 -24.83 -8.58
C GLN A 228 8.94 -23.77 -7.47
N ILE A 229 8.14 -22.71 -7.68
CA ILE A 229 8.07 -21.56 -6.77
C ILE A 229 6.99 -21.75 -5.71
N SER A 230 5.91 -22.45 -6.03
CA SER A 230 4.82 -22.71 -5.08
C SER A 230 5.26 -23.66 -3.97
N MET A 231 4.78 -23.41 -2.75
CA MET A 231 5.03 -24.35 -1.65
C MET A 231 4.31 -25.69 -1.88
N PRO A 232 5.00 -26.83 -1.74
CA PRO A 232 4.37 -28.15 -1.89
C PRO A 232 3.20 -28.34 -0.92
N GLY A 233 2.03 -28.71 -1.43
CA GLY A 233 0.84 -28.97 -0.63
C GLY A 233 0.01 -27.74 -0.24
N ASP A 234 0.39 -26.52 -0.66
CA ASP A 234 -0.40 -25.30 -0.46
C ASP A 234 -1.05 -24.85 -1.78
N GLU A 235 -2.30 -25.27 -1.99
CA GLU A 235 -3.09 -24.92 -3.18
C GLU A 235 -3.34 -23.41 -3.30
N ASP A 236 -3.51 -22.71 -2.18
CA ASP A 236 -3.69 -21.26 -2.17
C ASP A 236 -2.41 -20.55 -2.63
N ASP A 237 -1.23 -21.10 -2.30
CA ASP A 237 0.05 -20.60 -2.79
C ASP A 237 0.19 -20.78 -4.28
N ARG A 238 -0.07 -22.00 -4.77
CA ARG A 238 -0.04 -22.34 -6.18
C ARG A 238 -0.94 -21.42 -6.99
N ASN A 239 -2.19 -21.22 -6.54
CA ASN A 239 -3.15 -20.32 -7.17
C ASN A 239 -2.67 -18.86 -7.17
N TYR A 240 -2.03 -18.41 -6.09
CA TYR A 240 -1.46 -17.07 -6.02
C TYR A 240 -0.30 -16.88 -7.00
N VAL A 241 0.63 -17.83 -7.07
CA VAL A 241 1.78 -17.82 -7.99
C VAL A 241 1.30 -17.88 -9.45
N GLU A 242 0.34 -18.75 -9.75
CA GLU A 242 -0.30 -18.84 -11.07
C GLU A 242 -0.95 -17.50 -11.46
N LEU A 243 -1.63 -16.83 -10.52
CA LEU A 243 -2.20 -15.51 -10.75
C LEU A 243 -1.14 -14.44 -11.03
N GLN A 244 0.05 -14.52 -10.43
CA GLN A 244 1.13 -13.57 -10.73
C GLN A 244 1.75 -13.83 -12.10
N PHE A 245 2.02 -15.10 -12.43
CA PHE A 245 2.55 -15.45 -13.75
C PHE A 245 1.54 -15.16 -14.87
N SER A 246 0.24 -15.38 -14.68
CA SER A 246 -0.78 -15.04 -15.69
C SER A 246 -0.86 -13.52 -15.93
N LYS A 247 -0.67 -12.69 -14.89
CA LYS A 247 -0.52 -11.23 -15.05
C LYS A 247 0.76 -10.87 -15.81
N ARG A 248 1.88 -11.55 -15.53
CA ARG A 248 3.15 -11.34 -16.24
C ARG A 248 3.04 -11.73 -17.71
N TYR A 249 2.48 -12.90 -17.99
CA TYR A 249 2.20 -13.39 -19.32
C TYR A 249 1.36 -12.40 -20.14
N THR A 250 0.22 -11.94 -19.61
CA THR A 250 -0.62 -10.96 -20.33
C THR A 250 0.00 -9.57 -20.43
N SER A 251 0.80 -9.16 -19.43
CA SER A 251 1.54 -7.89 -19.50
C SER A 251 2.62 -7.92 -20.57
N ALA A 252 3.18 -9.08 -20.90
CA ALA A 252 4.16 -9.23 -21.98
C ALA A 252 3.57 -8.86 -23.36
N PHE A 253 2.23 -8.93 -23.51
CA PHE A 253 1.49 -8.51 -24.70
C PHE A 253 0.86 -7.10 -24.59
N ASP A 254 1.28 -6.30 -23.60
CA ASP A 254 0.64 -5.02 -23.28
C ASP A 254 -0.89 -5.15 -23.06
N ARG A 255 -1.32 -6.23 -22.39
CA ARG A 255 -2.72 -6.43 -21.99
C ARG A 255 -2.93 -6.20 -20.50
N SER A 256 -4.18 -6.00 -20.12
CA SER A 256 -4.58 -5.86 -18.73
C SER A 256 -4.76 -7.22 -18.08
N SER A 257 -4.68 -7.26 -16.74
CA SER A 257 -4.94 -8.49 -15.98
C SER A 257 -6.35 -9.06 -16.18
N SER A 258 -7.32 -8.25 -16.62
CA SER A 258 -8.66 -8.75 -16.99
C SER A 258 -8.63 -9.64 -18.23
N THR A 259 -7.70 -9.39 -19.16
CA THR A 259 -7.48 -10.25 -20.32
C THR A 259 -6.90 -11.60 -19.89
N ALA A 260 -6.13 -11.63 -18.80
CA ALA A 260 -5.62 -12.88 -18.24
C ALA A 260 -6.76 -13.82 -17.88
N TYR A 261 -7.76 -13.34 -17.14
CA TYR A 261 -8.95 -14.15 -16.82
C TYR A 261 -9.63 -14.69 -18.08
N ARG A 262 -9.87 -13.84 -19.09
CA ARG A 262 -10.52 -14.27 -20.34
C ARG A 262 -9.73 -15.34 -21.11
N TRP A 263 -8.41 -15.23 -21.15
CA TRP A 263 -7.55 -16.19 -21.84
C TRP A 263 -7.45 -17.53 -21.11
N MET A 264 -7.60 -17.52 -19.78
CA MET A 264 -7.49 -18.72 -18.94
C MET A 264 -8.83 -19.42 -18.72
N GLU A 265 -9.97 -18.71 -18.74
CA GLU A 265 -11.30 -19.28 -18.43
C GLU A 265 -12.01 -19.96 -19.63
N LYS A 266 -11.32 -20.18 -20.76
CA LYS A 266 -11.85 -20.88 -21.96
C LYS A 266 -13.30 -20.53 -22.33
N THR A 267 -13.69 -19.26 -22.19
CA THR A 267 -15.04 -18.83 -22.55
C THR A 267 -15.16 -18.85 -24.07
N GLU A 268 -16.14 -19.61 -24.58
CA GLU A 268 -16.46 -19.67 -26.01
C GLU A 268 -16.67 -18.24 -26.55
N GLY A 269 -15.98 -17.90 -27.64
CA GLY A 269 -16.01 -16.55 -28.23
C GLY A 269 -14.95 -15.56 -27.69
N SER A 270 -14.03 -15.98 -26.81
CA SER A 270 -12.89 -15.16 -26.35
C SER A 270 -11.68 -15.13 -27.30
N GLY A 271 -11.89 -15.48 -28.58
CA GLY A 271 -10.84 -15.58 -29.60
C GLY A 271 -9.86 -14.41 -29.54
N ALA A 272 -8.59 -14.73 -29.34
CA ALA A 272 -7.54 -13.72 -29.39
C ALA A 272 -7.53 -13.07 -30.78
N ARG A 273 -7.05 -11.82 -30.87
CA ARG A 273 -6.85 -11.20 -32.20
C ARG A 273 -5.90 -12.10 -33.01
N LEU A 274 -6.12 -12.21 -34.31
CA LEU A 274 -5.29 -13.04 -35.21
C LEU A 274 -3.78 -12.79 -35.03
N VAL A 275 -3.38 -11.53 -34.83
CA VAL A 275 -1.98 -11.15 -34.54
C VAL A 275 -1.44 -11.87 -33.29
N ILE A 276 -2.23 -11.94 -32.21
CA ILE A 276 -1.86 -12.66 -30.99
C ILE A 276 -1.75 -14.15 -31.27
N GLU A 277 -2.70 -14.74 -32.00
CA GLU A 277 -2.60 -16.16 -32.35
C GLU A 277 -1.30 -16.47 -33.11
N LEU A 278 -0.95 -15.67 -34.12
CA LEU A 278 0.28 -15.84 -34.87
C LEU A 278 1.52 -15.66 -34.00
N LEU A 279 1.49 -14.70 -33.08
CA LEU A 279 2.55 -14.48 -32.10
C LEU A 279 2.73 -15.70 -31.19
N LEU A 280 1.64 -16.28 -30.68
CA LEU A 280 1.69 -17.50 -29.88
C LEU A 280 2.27 -18.69 -30.67
N ARG A 281 1.84 -18.87 -31.91
CA ARG A 281 2.40 -19.89 -32.81
C ARG A 281 3.88 -19.69 -33.05
N LYS A 282 4.29 -18.43 -33.27
CA LYS A 282 5.70 -18.08 -33.49
C LYS A 282 6.55 -18.38 -32.25
N LEU A 283 6.10 -17.99 -31.06
CA LEU A 283 6.81 -18.29 -29.82
C LEU A 283 7.00 -19.80 -29.62
N MET A 284 5.94 -20.58 -29.81
CA MET A 284 5.98 -22.03 -29.63
C MET A 284 6.86 -22.75 -30.66
N SER A 285 7.26 -22.09 -31.75
CA SER A 285 8.24 -22.62 -32.70
C SER A 285 9.69 -22.41 -32.27
N MET A 286 9.93 -21.60 -31.22
CA MET A 286 11.27 -21.30 -30.71
C MET A 286 11.71 -22.32 -29.66
N PRO A 287 13.03 -22.57 -29.51
CA PRO A 287 13.53 -23.53 -28.52
C PRO A 287 13.21 -23.13 -27.07
N ASN A 288 13.32 -21.83 -26.75
CA ASN A 288 13.04 -21.28 -25.42
C ASN A 288 11.90 -20.23 -25.51
N PRO A 289 10.63 -20.65 -25.62
CA PRO A 289 9.50 -19.74 -25.89
C PRO A 289 9.30 -18.67 -24.80
N ARG A 290 9.49 -19.06 -23.53
CA ARG A 290 9.37 -18.14 -22.38
C ARG A 290 10.42 -17.04 -22.42
N GLU A 291 11.67 -17.41 -22.60
CA GLU A 291 12.80 -16.46 -22.60
C GLU A 291 12.70 -15.51 -23.79
N ALA A 292 12.31 -16.02 -24.96
CA ALA A 292 12.04 -15.18 -26.13
C ALA A 292 10.91 -14.17 -25.86
N LEU A 293 9.79 -14.63 -25.28
CA LEU A 293 8.67 -13.75 -24.93
C LEU A 293 9.10 -12.65 -23.96
N GLU A 294 9.77 -12.98 -22.86
CA GLU A 294 10.17 -12.00 -21.84
C GLU A 294 11.28 -11.07 -22.35
N ARG A 295 12.23 -11.58 -23.14
CA ARG A 295 13.28 -10.76 -23.76
C ARG A 295 12.69 -9.73 -24.71
N VAL A 296 11.87 -10.17 -25.67
CA VAL A 296 11.28 -9.27 -26.66
C VAL A 296 10.30 -8.30 -25.99
N SER A 297 9.50 -8.76 -25.02
CA SER A 297 8.57 -7.88 -24.31
C SER A 297 9.30 -6.82 -23.50
N THR A 298 10.43 -7.15 -22.88
CA THR A 298 11.30 -6.20 -22.18
C THR A 298 11.84 -5.15 -23.13
N ILE A 299 12.31 -5.55 -24.31
CA ILE A 299 12.78 -4.62 -25.34
C ILE A 299 11.64 -3.69 -25.78
N VAL A 300 10.48 -4.23 -26.14
CA VAL A 300 9.34 -3.41 -26.63
C VAL A 300 8.80 -2.47 -25.55
N HIS A 301 8.75 -2.91 -24.29
CA HIS A 301 8.40 -2.01 -23.18
C HIS A 301 9.42 -0.88 -23.04
N ARG A 302 10.71 -1.21 -23.02
CA ARG A 302 11.82 -0.25 -22.85
C ARG A 302 11.82 0.81 -23.95
N VAL A 303 11.77 0.41 -25.21
CA VAL A 303 11.79 1.37 -26.34
C VAL A 303 10.54 2.25 -26.40
N ARG A 304 9.46 1.85 -25.72
CA ARG A 304 8.23 2.66 -25.55
C ARG A 304 8.20 3.44 -24.23
N GLY A 305 9.32 3.55 -23.52
CA GLY A 305 9.45 4.27 -22.25
C GLY A 305 8.71 3.61 -21.07
N GLY A 306 8.43 2.32 -21.17
CA GLY A 306 7.93 1.49 -20.08
C GLY A 306 9.01 0.57 -19.52
N ASP A 307 8.64 -0.21 -18.51
CA ASP A 307 9.51 -1.24 -17.93
C ASP A 307 8.66 -2.46 -17.57
N PHE A 308 8.99 -3.58 -18.22
CA PHE A 308 8.25 -4.83 -18.07
C PHE A 308 8.36 -5.39 -16.65
N GLU A 309 9.55 -5.33 -16.04
CA GLU A 309 9.78 -5.86 -14.70
C GLU A 309 9.04 -5.05 -13.63
N THR A 310 9.01 -3.72 -13.77
CA THR A 310 8.20 -2.88 -12.90
C THR A 310 6.70 -3.11 -13.09
N ARG A 311 6.24 -3.35 -14.33
CA ARG A 311 4.82 -3.57 -14.64
C ARG A 311 4.30 -4.90 -14.10
N ALA A 312 5.07 -5.97 -14.29
CA ALA A 312 4.69 -7.32 -13.93
C ALA A 312 5.90 -8.11 -13.41
N PRO A 313 6.31 -7.87 -12.15
CA PRO A 313 7.50 -8.48 -11.58
C PRO A 313 7.35 -10.00 -11.51
N ALA A 314 8.47 -10.71 -11.70
CA ALA A 314 8.51 -12.14 -11.49
C ALA A 314 8.15 -12.47 -10.03
N PRO A 315 7.29 -13.47 -9.78
CA PRO A 315 6.94 -13.87 -8.43
C PRO A 315 8.19 -14.41 -7.71
N VAL A 316 8.44 -13.91 -6.51
CA VAL A 316 9.55 -14.35 -5.65
C VAL A 316 9.03 -15.42 -4.68
N PRO A 317 9.77 -16.54 -4.48
CA PRO A 317 9.41 -17.55 -3.50
C PRO A 317 9.20 -16.95 -2.11
N GLY A 318 8.11 -17.31 -1.43
CA GLY A 318 7.80 -16.83 -0.08
C GLY A 318 7.38 -15.35 0.02
N ALA A 319 7.16 -14.66 -1.12
CA ALA A 319 6.69 -13.28 -1.09
C ALA A 319 5.33 -13.17 -0.37
N PRO A 320 5.16 -12.19 0.54
CA PRO A 320 3.92 -12.07 1.31
C PRO A 320 2.72 -11.86 0.38
N ARG A 321 1.69 -12.68 0.56
CA ARG A 321 0.44 -12.58 -0.21
C ARG A 321 -0.21 -11.22 0.06
N SER A 322 -0.19 -10.35 -0.93
CA SER A 322 -1.02 -9.14 -0.93
C SER A 322 -2.47 -9.57 -1.13
N LYS A 323 -3.18 -9.90 -0.04
CA LYS A 323 -4.65 -10.02 -0.06
C LYS A 323 -5.23 -8.68 -0.51
N ARG A 324 -5.56 -8.54 -1.79
CA ARG A 324 -6.43 -7.47 -2.28
C ARG A 324 -7.86 -7.77 -1.84
N GLY A 325 -8.13 -7.52 -0.57
CA GLY A 325 -9.46 -7.18 -0.09
C GLY A 325 -9.51 -5.67 0.13
N ARG A 326 -10.71 -5.08 0.09
CA ARG A 326 -10.93 -3.90 0.94
C ARG A 326 -10.50 -4.31 2.33
N ALA A 327 -9.48 -3.66 2.89
CA ALA A 327 -9.32 -3.68 4.34
C ALA A 327 -10.68 -3.23 4.88
N SER A 328 -11.45 -4.18 5.42
CA SER A 328 -12.57 -3.88 6.29
C SER A 328 -11.96 -2.95 7.33
N SER A 329 -12.30 -1.66 7.26
CA SER A 329 -11.80 -0.63 8.15
C SER A 329 -12.29 -0.82 9.59
N ARG A 330 -12.75 -2.02 9.96
CA ARG A 330 -13.12 -2.42 11.31
C ARG A 330 -11.99 -3.09 12.11
N SER A 331 -10.92 -3.57 11.48
CA SER A 331 -9.95 -4.43 12.18
C SER A 331 -8.66 -3.75 12.66
N ALA A 332 -8.38 -2.50 12.29
CA ALA A 332 -7.21 -1.77 12.79
C ALA A 332 -7.44 -1.06 14.15
N ALA A 333 -8.68 -1.02 14.64
CA ALA A 333 -9.05 -0.33 15.89
C ALA A 333 -9.16 -1.25 17.13
N ARG A 334 -8.80 -2.54 17.02
CA ARG A 334 -9.05 -3.55 18.08
C ARG A 334 -7.81 -4.30 18.57
N ARG A 335 -6.59 -3.80 18.36
CA ARG A 335 -5.38 -4.47 18.89
C ARG A 335 -4.94 -4.03 20.29
N ASP A 336 -5.55 -3.00 20.88
CA ASP A 336 -5.15 -2.53 22.22
C ASP A 336 -6.26 -2.59 23.30
N SER A 337 -7.35 -3.35 23.08
CA SER A 337 -8.35 -3.58 24.13
C SER A 337 -8.44 -5.05 24.49
N VAL A 338 -7.52 -5.50 25.34
CA VAL A 338 -7.71 -6.70 26.16
C VAL A 338 -8.90 -6.43 27.09
N MET A 339 -10.05 -7.02 26.78
CA MET A 339 -11.15 -7.17 27.73
C MET A 339 -11.53 -8.65 27.75
N PRO A 340 -11.47 -9.32 28.91
CA PRO A 340 -11.91 -10.69 29.03
C PRO A 340 -13.44 -10.68 29.07
N LEU A 341 -14.09 -11.13 28.01
CA LEU A 341 -15.50 -11.48 28.09
C LEU A 341 -15.58 -12.96 28.47
N ALA A 342 -16.08 -13.22 29.68
CA ALA A 342 -16.44 -14.54 30.14
C ALA A 342 -17.62 -15.05 29.31
N ILE A 343 -17.35 -16.02 28.43
CA ILE A 343 -18.38 -16.76 27.70
C ILE A 343 -18.95 -17.78 28.69
N ARG A 344 -20.23 -17.63 29.07
CA ARG A 344 -20.96 -18.68 29.78
C ARG A 344 -21.29 -19.81 28.79
N PRO A 345 -21.11 -21.08 29.16
CA PRO A 345 -21.49 -22.20 28.31
C PRO A 345 -23.01 -22.29 28.21
N LEU A 346 -23.51 -22.39 26.98
CA LEU A 346 -24.87 -22.82 26.69
C LEU A 346 -24.96 -24.33 26.98
N THR A 347 -25.76 -24.69 27.98
CA THR A 347 -26.21 -26.07 28.19
C THR A 347 -27.23 -26.43 27.11
N LEU A 348 -27.04 -27.61 26.51
CA LEU A 348 -27.92 -28.22 25.50
C LEU A 348 -29.31 -28.51 26.04
#